data_AF-A0AAV8YCV1-F1
#
_entry.id   AF-A0AAV8YCV1-F1
#
_cell.length_a   1.000
_cell.length_b   1.000
_cell.length_c   1.000
_cell.angle_alpha   90.00
_cell.angle_beta   90.00
_cell.angle_gamma   90.00
#
_symmetry.space_group_name_H-M   'P 1'
#
loop_
_entity.id
_entity.type
_entity.pdbx_description
1 polymer ?
#
loop_
_entity_poly.entity_id
_entity_poly.type
_entity_poly.pdbx_seq_one_letter_code
_entity_poly.pdbx_strand_id
1 'polypeptide(L)'
;MVFLVTISIFKHLGTGPTWTNGVNTFAQNCRDNWWSFLLYIQNYYSDFDYICLPQTWYLSADMQMFLLSPLIIIPITLNLRKSSGFMVSMIELLILNLFLIALPMCLKLFVQQYRNDYDTHSRLINYFIGMMLAVFMRAKQDKPFLYMIKKEHIDITNLVVWIVMLLGMLTTVMCYQEIQIMSDSHVSKSVFDPLMRPAWCIGLSWIVYSSYHGYGGGGNARRKQPQNGNTDAEMKRDNVH
;
A
#
# COMPACT_ATOMS: atom_id res chain seq x y z
N MET A 1 2.19 -23.21 2.09
CA MET A 1 3.30 -23.84 2.86
C MET A 1 3.23 -23.50 4.34
N VAL A 2 3.20 -22.21 4.75
CA VAL A 2 3.15 -21.80 6.17
C VAL A 2 1.99 -22.44 6.95
N PHE A 3 0.77 -22.45 6.39
CA PHE A 3 -0.41 -23.06 7.03
C PHE A 3 -0.19 -24.53 7.45
N LEU A 4 0.24 -25.36 6.51
CA LEU A 4 0.46 -26.81 6.74
C LEU A 4 1.55 -27.06 7.77
N VAL A 5 2.61 -26.24 7.76
CA VAL A 5 3.71 -26.30 8.73
C VAL A 5 3.21 -25.97 10.13
N THR A 6 2.35 -24.93 10.28
CA THR A 6 1.81 -24.54 11.58
C THR A 6 0.89 -25.61 12.19
N ILE A 7 -0.03 -26.19 11.41
CA ILE A 7 -0.96 -27.19 11.96
C ILE A 7 -0.31 -28.56 12.25
N SER A 8 0.79 -28.88 11.56
CA SER A 8 1.39 -30.23 11.59
C SER A 8 2.71 -30.27 12.36
N ILE A 9 3.65 -29.39 12.03
CA ILE A 9 5.04 -29.48 12.46
C ILE A 9 5.27 -28.66 13.73
N PHE A 10 4.71 -27.44 13.82
CA PHE A 10 5.01 -26.53 14.93
C PHE A 10 4.60 -27.08 16.30
N LYS A 11 3.55 -27.90 16.39
CA LYS A 11 3.18 -28.57 17.65
C LYS A 11 4.28 -29.50 18.21
N HIS A 12 5.24 -29.93 17.39
CA HIS A 12 6.32 -30.84 17.75
C HIS A 12 7.69 -30.18 17.92
N LEU A 13 7.84 -28.91 17.53
CA LEU A 13 9.14 -28.22 17.53
C LEU A 13 9.53 -27.59 18.87
N GLY A 14 8.65 -27.60 19.87
CA GLY A 14 8.91 -26.96 21.15
C GLY A 14 8.07 -27.52 22.28
N THR A 15 8.59 -27.37 23.49
CA THR A 15 7.91 -27.72 24.75
C THR A 15 8.10 -26.57 25.73
N GLY A 16 7.01 -25.93 26.13
CA GLY A 16 7.03 -24.81 27.08
C GLY A 16 5.64 -24.21 27.29
N PRO A 17 5.39 -23.52 28.41
CA PRO A 17 4.06 -22.96 28.72
C PRO A 17 3.63 -21.89 27.70
N THR A 18 4.56 -21.07 27.22
CA THR A 18 4.30 -20.09 26.14
C THR A 18 4.09 -20.74 24.78
N TRP A 19 4.80 -21.83 24.50
CA TRP A 19 4.63 -22.61 23.26
C TRP A 19 3.26 -23.27 23.20
N THR A 20 2.82 -23.84 24.34
CA THR A 20 1.53 -24.51 24.47
C THR A 20 0.39 -23.52 24.30
N ASN A 21 0.46 -22.35 24.94
CA ASN A 21 -0.60 -21.33 24.85
C ASN A 21 -0.60 -20.57 23.51
N GLY A 22 0.54 -20.42 22.84
CA GLY A 22 0.60 -19.75 21.53
C GLY A 22 0.30 -20.72 20.39
N VAL A 23 1.21 -21.67 20.16
CA VAL A 23 1.19 -22.52 18.96
C VAL A 23 0.00 -23.47 18.94
N ASN A 24 -0.38 -24.07 20.08
CA ASN A 24 -1.53 -24.97 20.07
C ASN A 24 -2.85 -24.22 19.88
N THR A 25 -2.99 -23.03 20.47
CA THR A 25 -4.16 -22.16 20.27
C THR A 25 -4.30 -21.77 18.80
N PHE A 26 -3.23 -21.28 18.16
CA PHE A 26 -3.28 -20.97 16.73
C PHE A 26 -3.55 -22.21 15.87
N ALA A 27 -2.93 -23.35 16.18
CA ALA A 27 -3.20 -24.58 15.46
C ALA A 27 -4.65 -25.07 15.62
N GLN A 28 -5.28 -24.80 16.76
CA GLN A 28 -6.67 -25.14 17.05
C GLN A 28 -7.62 -24.16 16.33
N ASN A 29 -7.40 -22.86 16.45
CA ASN A 29 -8.10 -21.84 15.65
C ASN A 29 -8.02 -22.12 14.15
N CYS A 30 -6.85 -22.55 13.65
CA CYS A 30 -6.69 -22.97 12.27
C CYS A 30 -7.45 -24.25 11.92
N ARG A 31 -7.57 -25.21 12.83
CA ARG A 31 -8.37 -26.42 12.59
C ARG A 31 -9.86 -26.12 12.56
N ASP A 32 -10.30 -25.11 13.29
CA ASP A 32 -11.72 -24.73 13.34
C ASP A 32 -12.09 -23.81 12.17
N ASN A 33 -11.18 -22.90 11.78
CA ASN A 33 -11.39 -21.87 10.75
C ASN A 33 -10.53 -22.05 9.48
N TRP A 34 -10.07 -23.27 9.16
CA TRP A 34 -9.23 -23.52 7.99
C TRP A 34 -9.87 -23.06 6.68
N TRP A 35 -11.19 -23.22 6.56
CA TRP A 35 -11.93 -22.94 5.34
C TRP A 35 -12.04 -21.42 5.09
N SER A 36 -12.22 -20.61 6.14
CA SER A 36 -12.30 -19.15 6.01
C SER A 36 -10.94 -18.55 5.63
N PHE A 37 -9.85 -19.15 6.12
CA PHE A 37 -8.50 -18.85 5.68
C PHE A 37 -8.28 -19.20 4.20
N LEU A 38 -8.63 -20.41 3.76
CA LEU A 38 -8.45 -20.84 2.36
C LEU A 38 -9.31 -20.05 1.37
N LEU A 39 -10.50 -19.63 1.78
CA LEU A 39 -11.37 -18.76 0.98
C LEU A 39 -10.99 -17.28 1.08
N TYR A 40 -9.93 -16.93 1.83
CA TYR A 40 -9.49 -15.54 2.03
C TYR A 40 -10.56 -14.60 2.62
N ILE A 41 -11.44 -15.12 3.48
CA ILE A 41 -12.53 -14.37 4.13
C ILE A 41 -12.39 -14.32 5.66
N GLN A 42 -11.28 -14.82 6.21
CA GLN A 42 -11.03 -14.84 7.66
C GLN A 42 -11.10 -13.45 8.32
N ASN A 43 -10.83 -12.36 7.58
CA ASN A 43 -10.91 -10.98 8.10
C ASN A 43 -12.36 -10.52 8.38
N TYR A 44 -13.35 -11.19 7.78
CA TYR A 44 -14.77 -10.86 7.93
C TYR A 44 -15.54 -11.92 8.72
N TYR A 45 -15.12 -13.18 8.60
CA TYR A 45 -15.84 -14.30 9.18
C TYR A 45 -15.41 -14.60 10.63
N SER A 46 -14.12 -14.51 10.93
CA SER A 46 -13.60 -14.88 12.24
C SER A 46 -13.38 -13.62 13.09
N ASP A 47 -13.89 -13.65 14.31
CA ASP A 47 -13.51 -12.68 15.34
C ASP A 47 -11.99 -12.66 15.51
N PHE A 48 -11.44 -11.50 15.90
CA PHE A 48 -9.99 -11.25 16.02
C PHE A 48 -9.24 -12.37 16.76
N ASP A 49 -9.81 -12.89 17.85
CA ASP A 49 -9.20 -13.91 18.70
C ASP A 49 -9.18 -15.32 18.07
N TYR A 50 -9.98 -15.56 17.02
CA TYR A 50 -10.17 -16.87 16.38
C TYR A 50 -9.58 -16.95 14.97
N ILE A 51 -8.85 -15.93 14.53
CA ILE A 51 -8.12 -15.98 13.26
C ILE A 51 -7.07 -17.10 13.32
N CYS A 52 -7.03 -17.92 12.27
CA CYS A 52 -6.10 -19.04 12.15
C CYS A 52 -4.64 -18.60 12.29
N LEU A 53 -4.19 -17.70 11.41
CA LEU A 53 -2.82 -17.19 11.39
C LEU A 53 -2.90 -15.67 11.34
N PRO A 54 -2.70 -14.96 12.46
CA PRO A 54 -2.81 -13.51 12.52
C PRO A 54 -2.01 -12.87 11.41
N GLN A 55 -0.72 -13.20 11.26
CA GLN A 55 0.13 -12.65 10.20
C GLN A 55 -0.36 -12.86 8.76
N THR A 56 -1.37 -13.69 8.50
CA THR A 56 -1.92 -13.90 7.14
C THR A 56 -3.17 -13.08 6.85
N TRP A 57 -3.63 -12.28 7.81
CA TRP A 57 -4.78 -11.39 7.65
C TRP A 57 -4.64 -10.49 6.41
N TYR A 58 -3.43 -9.97 6.17
CA TYR A 58 -3.17 -9.08 5.03
C TYR A 58 -3.28 -9.81 3.69
N LEU A 59 -2.94 -11.10 3.64
CA LEU A 59 -3.03 -11.89 2.40
C LEU A 59 -4.49 -12.06 1.97
N SER A 60 -5.39 -12.22 2.95
CA SER A 60 -6.84 -12.25 2.69
C SER A 60 -7.35 -10.91 2.18
N ALA A 61 -6.90 -9.81 2.78
CA ALA A 61 -7.23 -8.47 2.32
C ALA A 61 -6.73 -8.23 0.87
N ASP A 62 -5.51 -8.67 0.55
CA ASP A 62 -4.92 -8.50 -0.79
C ASP A 62 -5.71 -9.25 -1.86
N MET A 63 -6.15 -10.49 -1.58
CA MET A 63 -6.99 -11.24 -2.52
C MET A 63 -8.33 -10.54 -2.76
N GLN A 64 -8.95 -10.00 -1.71
CA GLN A 64 -10.20 -9.25 -1.82
C GLN A 64 -10.01 -7.98 -2.67
N MET A 65 -8.93 -7.24 -2.46
CA MET A 65 -8.60 -6.06 -3.27
C MET A 65 -8.28 -6.42 -4.72
N PHE A 66 -7.63 -7.57 -4.96
CA PHE A 66 -7.37 -8.06 -6.32
C PHE A 66 -8.67 -8.35 -7.08
N LEU A 67 -9.66 -8.97 -6.41
CA LEU A 67 -10.98 -9.21 -7.00
C LEU A 67 -11.77 -7.91 -7.25
N LEU A 68 -11.62 -6.91 -6.38
CA LEU A 68 -12.26 -5.59 -6.54
C LEU A 68 -11.56 -4.71 -7.59
N SER A 69 -10.27 -4.94 -7.84
CA SER A 69 -9.44 -4.18 -8.77
C SER A 69 -10.07 -3.92 -10.16
N PRO A 70 -10.55 -4.94 -10.91
CA PRO A 70 -11.12 -4.72 -12.24
C PRO A 70 -12.34 -3.79 -12.21
N LEU A 71 -13.17 -3.86 -11.17
CA LEU A 71 -14.35 -3.00 -11.03
C LEU A 71 -13.96 -1.52 -10.92
N ILE A 72 -12.77 -1.21 -10.41
CA ILE A 72 -12.28 0.15 -10.25
C ILE A 72 -11.44 0.59 -11.46
N ILE A 73 -10.56 -0.28 -11.97
CA ILE A 73 -9.64 0.06 -13.06
C ILE A 73 -10.36 0.25 -14.40
N ILE A 74 -11.41 -0.53 -14.67
CA ILE A 74 -12.19 -0.43 -15.91
C ILE A 74 -12.81 0.98 -16.07
N PRO A 75 -13.63 1.50 -15.12
CA PRO A 75 -14.22 2.83 -15.27
C PRO A 75 -13.17 3.94 -15.33
N ILE A 76 -12.09 3.83 -14.54
CA ILE A 76 -10.98 4.78 -14.59
C ILE A 76 -10.36 4.80 -16.00
N THR A 77 -10.06 3.64 -16.57
CA THR A 77 -9.45 3.54 -17.91
C THR A 77 -10.35 4.11 -19.00
N LEU A 78 -11.67 3.92 -18.88
CA LEU A 78 -12.64 4.51 -19.80
C LEU A 78 -12.69 6.03 -19.65
N ASN A 79 -12.68 6.53 -18.42
CA ASN A 79 -12.66 7.96 -18.15
C ASN A 79 -11.39 8.63 -18.67
N LEU A 80 -10.22 7.99 -18.53
CA LEU A 80 -8.93 8.51 -19.01
C LEU A 80 -8.86 8.75 -20.53
N ARG A 81 -9.76 8.16 -21.33
CA ARG A 81 -9.87 8.46 -22.77
C ARG A 81 -10.45 9.84 -23.05
N LYS A 82 -11.14 10.45 -22.09
CA LYS A 82 -11.75 11.78 -22.21
C LYS A 82 -10.73 12.86 -21.86
N SER A 83 -10.84 14.04 -22.48
CA SER A 83 -9.91 15.17 -22.23
C SER A 83 -9.80 15.58 -20.75
N SER A 84 -10.91 15.54 -20.00
CA SER A 84 -10.93 15.84 -18.56
C SER A 84 -10.82 14.61 -17.67
N GLY A 85 -10.66 13.42 -18.27
CA GLY A 85 -10.72 12.13 -17.60
C GLY A 85 -9.71 11.95 -16.48
N PHE A 86 -8.49 12.43 -16.70
CA PHE A 86 -7.42 12.40 -15.71
C PHE A 86 -7.81 13.14 -14.43
N MET A 87 -8.25 14.40 -14.54
CA MET A 87 -8.58 15.23 -13.39
C MET A 87 -9.76 14.64 -12.61
N VAL A 88 -10.80 14.17 -13.32
CA VAL A 88 -11.96 13.50 -12.72
C VAL A 88 -11.53 12.26 -11.94
N SER A 89 -10.73 11.37 -12.56
CA SER A 89 -10.29 10.12 -11.90
C SER A 89 -9.44 10.38 -10.65
N MET A 90 -8.60 11.42 -10.66
CA MET A 90 -7.80 11.79 -9.49
C MET A 90 -8.67 12.35 -8.35
N ILE A 91 -9.70 13.13 -8.67
CA ILE A 91 -10.64 13.67 -7.68
C ILE A 91 -11.50 12.54 -7.09
N GLU A 92 -12.02 11.64 -7.91
CA GLU A 92 -12.78 10.47 -7.46
C GLU A 92 -11.97 9.60 -6.50
N LEU A 93 -10.72 9.27 -6.87
CA LEU A 93 -9.81 8.51 -6.02
C LEU A 93 -9.46 9.25 -4.72
N LEU A 94 -9.29 10.57 -4.76
CA LEU A 94 -9.01 11.38 -3.58
C LEU A 94 -10.21 11.38 -2.62
N ILE A 95 -11.42 11.62 -3.12
CA ILE A 95 -12.64 11.60 -2.31
C ILE A 95 -12.82 10.23 -1.66
N LEU A 96 -12.62 9.15 -2.42
CA LEU A 96 -12.70 7.79 -1.90
C LEU A 96 -11.65 7.53 -0.82
N ASN A 97 -10.41 8.01 -1.00
CA ASN A 97 -9.35 7.86 0.00
C ASN A 97 -9.68 8.63 1.29
N LEU A 98 -10.17 9.88 1.18
CA LEU A 98 -10.59 10.69 2.31
C LEU A 98 -11.74 10.03 3.09
N PHE A 99 -12.73 9.47 2.38
CA PHE A 99 -13.81 8.72 2.99
C PHE A 99 -13.29 7.50 3.77
N LEU A 100 -12.36 6.74 3.18
CA LEU A 100 -11.76 5.56 3.80
C LEU A 100 -10.84 5.88 4.98
N ILE A 101 -10.33 7.11 5.08
CA ILE A 101 -9.61 7.61 6.26
C ILE A 101 -10.61 8.04 7.34
N ALA A 102 -11.64 8.81 6.97
CA ALA A 102 -12.60 9.38 7.89
C ALA A 102 -13.49 8.33 8.56
N LEU A 103 -13.95 7.33 7.81
CA LEU A 103 -14.84 6.28 8.31
C LEU A 103 -14.25 5.53 9.53
N PRO A 104 -13.07 4.88 9.45
CA PRO A 104 -12.49 4.17 10.60
C PRO A 104 -12.07 5.14 11.71
N MET A 105 -11.65 6.37 11.37
CA MET A 105 -11.33 7.39 12.38
C MET A 105 -12.56 7.73 13.21
N CYS A 106 -13.69 8.04 12.56
CA CYS A 106 -14.94 8.32 13.24
C CYS A 106 -15.45 7.11 14.04
N LEU A 107 -15.44 5.91 13.45
CA LEU A 107 -15.87 4.69 14.14
C LEU A 107 -15.06 4.44 15.42
N LYS A 108 -13.72 4.57 15.36
CA LYS A 108 -12.86 4.41 16.55
C LYS A 108 -13.09 5.50 17.60
N LEU A 109 -13.42 6.73 17.19
CA LEU A 109 -13.70 7.83 18.12
C LEU A 109 -15.07 7.69 18.81
N PHE A 110 -16.10 7.23 18.10
CA PHE A 110 -17.46 7.09 18.66
C PHE A 110 -17.68 5.75 19.36
N VAL A 111 -16.98 4.69 18.94
CA VAL A 111 -17.14 3.34 19.48
C VAL A 111 -15.80 2.90 20.08
N GLN A 112 -15.61 3.18 21.36
CA GLN A 112 -14.35 2.89 22.07
C GLN A 112 -14.00 1.39 22.11
N GLN A 113 -15.00 0.51 21.95
CA GLN A 113 -14.82 -0.95 21.90
C GLN A 113 -14.62 -1.49 20.47
N TYR A 114 -14.52 -0.64 19.45
CA TYR A 114 -14.25 -1.06 18.08
C TYR A 114 -12.78 -1.51 17.94
N ARG A 115 -12.53 -2.79 18.27
CA ARG A 115 -11.23 -3.44 18.13
C ARG A 115 -11.19 -4.22 16.82
N ASN A 116 -10.78 -3.55 15.74
CA ASN A 116 -10.60 -4.18 14.44
C ASN A 116 -9.17 -3.96 13.91
N ASP A 117 -8.22 -4.67 14.51
CA ASP A 117 -6.79 -4.56 14.19
C ASP A 117 -6.43 -5.21 12.84
N TYR A 118 -7.31 -6.05 12.29
CA TYR A 118 -7.11 -6.85 11.08
C TYR A 118 -8.11 -6.56 9.96
N ASP A 119 -8.56 -5.31 9.88
CA ASP A 119 -9.56 -4.89 8.90
C ASP A 119 -8.99 -4.75 7.48
N THR A 120 -9.63 -5.39 6.50
CA THR A 120 -9.39 -5.19 5.07
C THR A 120 -9.63 -3.72 4.69
N HIS A 121 -10.63 -3.05 5.27
CA HIS A 121 -11.00 -1.68 4.87
C HIS A 121 -9.88 -0.67 5.13
N SER A 122 -9.09 -0.89 6.19
CA SER A 122 -7.93 -0.07 6.51
C SER A 122 -6.75 -0.25 5.53
N ARG A 123 -6.80 -1.26 4.65
CA ARG A 123 -5.80 -1.50 3.58
C ARG A 123 -6.19 -0.87 2.25
N LEU A 124 -7.48 -0.63 2.03
CA LEU A 124 -7.98 0.02 0.83
C LEU A 124 -7.31 1.38 0.60
N ILE A 125 -7.04 2.14 1.67
CA ILE A 125 -6.33 3.43 1.61
C ILE A 125 -5.00 3.29 0.83
N ASN A 126 -4.20 2.27 1.16
CA ASN A 126 -2.90 2.03 0.54
C ASN A 126 -3.06 1.68 -0.94
N TYR A 127 -4.06 0.84 -1.24
CA TYR A 127 -4.36 0.40 -2.59
C TYR A 127 -4.73 1.57 -3.50
N PHE A 128 -5.60 2.46 -3.02
CA PHE A 128 -6.04 3.64 -3.77
C PHE A 128 -4.90 4.65 -4.00
N ILE A 129 -3.97 4.82 -3.05
CA ILE A 129 -2.79 5.68 -3.26
C ILE A 129 -1.90 5.09 -4.36
N GLY A 130 -1.69 3.78 -4.36
CA GLY A 130 -0.99 3.10 -5.45
C GLY A 130 -1.67 3.27 -6.79
N MET A 131 -3.01 3.21 -6.84
CA MET A 131 -3.77 3.47 -8.06
C MET A 131 -3.68 4.93 -8.51
N MET A 132 -3.70 5.90 -7.59
CA MET A 132 -3.47 7.31 -7.92
C MET A 132 -2.10 7.51 -8.56
N LEU A 133 -1.05 6.88 -8.01
CA LEU A 133 0.29 6.88 -8.60
C LEU A 133 0.28 6.26 -10.00
N ALA A 134 -0.37 5.11 -10.17
CA ALA A 134 -0.44 4.42 -11.46
C ALA A 134 -1.16 5.26 -12.53
N VAL A 135 -2.28 5.90 -12.17
CA VAL A 135 -3.01 6.82 -13.05
C VAL A 135 -2.15 8.03 -13.40
N PHE A 136 -1.46 8.61 -12.42
CA PHE A 136 -0.54 9.72 -12.62
C PHE A 136 0.60 9.36 -13.59
N MET A 137 1.25 8.22 -13.38
CA MET A 137 2.33 7.73 -14.25
C MET A 137 1.84 7.43 -15.67
N ARG A 138 0.64 6.86 -15.82
CA ARG A 138 0.03 6.59 -17.12
C ARG A 138 -0.33 7.86 -17.89
N ALA A 139 -0.89 8.85 -17.21
CA ALA A 139 -1.31 10.11 -17.83
C ALA A 139 -0.13 11.03 -18.17
N LYS A 140 0.98 10.92 -17.43
CA LYS A 140 2.20 11.75 -17.61
C LYS A 140 3.44 10.93 -17.92
N GLN A 141 3.30 9.90 -18.76
CA GLN A 141 4.41 9.01 -19.12
C GLN A 141 5.58 9.75 -19.77
N ASP A 142 5.29 10.76 -20.62
CA ASP A 142 6.32 11.47 -21.41
C ASP A 142 6.96 12.66 -20.69
N LYS A 143 6.39 13.09 -19.56
CA LYS A 143 6.83 14.30 -18.84
C LYS A 143 7.11 13.95 -17.38
N PRO A 144 8.36 13.61 -17.03
CA PRO A 144 8.69 13.35 -15.63
C PRO A 144 8.39 14.58 -14.78
N PHE A 145 8.02 14.37 -13.52
CA PHE A 145 7.59 15.40 -12.58
C PHE A 145 8.67 16.49 -12.41
N LEU A 146 9.94 16.09 -12.36
CA LEU A 146 11.08 16.99 -12.24
C LEU A 146 11.46 17.67 -13.58
N TYR A 147 10.80 17.35 -14.71
CA TYR A 147 11.04 18.01 -16.00
C TYR A 147 10.73 19.52 -15.95
N MET A 148 9.80 19.93 -15.07
CA MET A 148 9.46 21.35 -14.87
C MET A 148 10.54 22.14 -14.13
N ILE A 149 11.55 21.46 -13.56
CA ILE A 149 12.63 22.06 -12.79
C ILE A 149 13.82 22.31 -13.71
N LYS A 150 14.51 23.46 -13.52
CA LYS A 150 15.74 23.76 -14.25
C LYS A 150 16.74 22.62 -14.11
N LYS A 151 17.36 22.21 -15.22
CA LYS A 151 18.28 21.06 -15.31
C LYS A 151 19.38 21.06 -14.25
N GLU A 152 19.85 22.26 -13.86
CA GLU A 152 20.88 22.48 -12.84
C GLU A 152 20.42 22.12 -11.41
N HIS A 153 19.12 22.23 -11.11
CA HIS A 153 18.55 22.00 -9.77
C HIS A 153 17.95 20.60 -9.60
N ILE A 154 17.76 19.83 -10.69
CA ILE A 154 17.10 18.52 -10.64
C ILE A 154 17.78 17.56 -9.65
N ASP A 155 19.11 17.54 -9.62
CA ASP A 155 19.87 16.64 -8.75
C ASP A 155 19.69 16.97 -7.27
N ILE A 156 19.75 18.27 -6.94
CA ILE A 156 19.56 18.78 -5.58
C ILE A 156 18.11 18.57 -5.16
N THR A 157 17.12 18.92 -6.00
CA THR A 157 15.72 18.70 -5.66
C THR A 157 15.42 17.22 -5.44
N ASN A 158 15.91 16.34 -6.31
CA ASN A 158 15.73 14.90 -6.12
C ASN A 158 16.32 14.41 -4.80
N LEU A 159 17.55 14.85 -4.46
CA LEU A 159 18.18 14.52 -3.17
C LEU A 159 17.37 15.03 -1.98
N VAL A 160 16.88 16.26 -2.04
CA VAL A 160 16.03 16.86 -1.00
C VAL A 160 14.74 16.06 -0.84
N VAL A 161 14.06 15.71 -1.93
CA VAL A 161 12.83 14.91 -1.87
C VAL A 161 13.12 13.53 -1.28
N TRP A 162 14.22 12.87 -1.66
CA TRP A 162 14.64 11.61 -1.04
C TRP A 162 14.85 11.72 0.47
N ILE A 163 15.58 12.75 0.92
CA ILE A 163 15.81 12.99 2.35
C ILE A 163 14.49 13.25 3.08
N VAL A 164 13.62 14.10 2.53
CA VAL A 164 12.31 14.42 3.12
C VAL A 164 11.44 13.17 3.22
N MET A 165 11.40 12.33 2.19
CA MET A 165 10.60 11.09 2.19
C MET A 165 11.15 10.08 3.19
N LEU A 166 12.47 9.85 3.24
CA LEU A 166 13.07 8.90 4.17
C LEU A 166 12.94 9.36 5.62
N LEU A 167 13.15 10.65 5.89
CA LEU A 167 12.91 11.23 7.22
C LEU A 167 11.44 11.14 7.61
N GLY A 168 10.52 11.48 6.70
CA GLY A 168 9.08 11.35 6.95
C GLY A 168 8.67 9.91 7.28
N MET A 169 9.17 8.94 6.51
CA MET A 169 8.94 7.51 6.78
C MET A 169 9.54 7.10 8.14
N LEU A 170 10.75 7.52 8.48
CA LEU A 170 11.35 7.27 9.79
C LEU A 170 10.50 7.88 10.92
N THR A 171 10.08 9.14 10.77
CA THR A 171 9.21 9.81 11.74
C THR A 171 7.91 9.05 11.95
N THR A 172 7.27 8.53 10.89
CA THR A 172 6.04 7.73 11.05
C THR A 172 6.28 6.45 11.88
N VAL A 173 7.43 5.80 11.74
CA VAL A 173 7.79 4.61 12.54
C VAL A 173 8.02 4.97 14.00
N MET A 174 8.77 6.05 14.26
CA MET A 174 9.04 6.51 15.63
C MET A 174 7.73 6.95 16.33
N CYS A 175 6.90 7.72 15.62
CA CYS A 175 5.59 8.13 16.14
C CYS A 175 4.65 6.94 16.37
N TYR A 176 4.71 5.90 15.53
CA TYR A 176 3.94 4.68 15.75
C TYR A 176 4.31 4.00 17.05
N GLN A 177 5.60 3.87 17.36
CA GLN A 177 6.07 3.30 18.62
C GLN A 177 5.58 4.13 19.82
N GLU A 178 5.78 5.44 19.79
CA GLU A 178 5.34 6.36 20.85
C GLU A 178 3.83 6.30 21.09
N ILE A 179 3.03 6.41 20.02
CA ILE A 179 1.57 6.50 20.15
C ILE A 179 0.96 5.15 20.51
N GLN A 180 1.46 4.04 19.98
CA GLN A 180 0.87 2.73 20.26
C GLN A 180 1.31 2.14 21.60
N ILE A 181 2.58 2.31 21.96
CA ILE A 181 3.18 1.68 23.15
C ILE A 181 3.10 2.59 24.37
N MET A 182 3.38 3.89 24.22
CA MET A 182 3.55 4.80 25.35
C MET A 182 2.34 5.70 25.61
N SER A 183 1.47 5.92 24.62
CA SER A 183 0.29 6.77 24.81
C SER A 183 -0.89 5.98 25.35
N ASP A 184 -1.51 6.47 26.42
CA ASP A 184 -2.79 5.97 26.94
C ASP A 184 -4.00 6.64 26.27
N SER A 185 -3.78 7.69 25.47
CA SER A 185 -4.85 8.43 24.82
C SER A 185 -5.46 7.64 23.67
N HIS A 186 -6.68 7.14 23.87
CA HIS A 186 -7.48 6.48 22.84
C HIS A 186 -7.71 7.38 21.61
N VAL A 187 -7.90 8.68 21.84
CA VAL A 187 -8.11 9.68 20.79
C VAL A 187 -6.90 9.76 19.88
N SER A 188 -5.69 9.80 20.46
CA SER A 188 -4.44 9.87 19.71
C SER A 188 -4.24 8.64 18.83
N LYS A 189 -4.51 7.44 19.37
CA LYS A 189 -4.43 6.17 18.61
C LYS A 189 -5.43 6.14 17.45
N SER A 190 -6.67 6.53 17.73
CA SER A 190 -7.78 6.52 16.77
C SER A 190 -7.53 7.43 15.56
N VAL A 191 -6.90 8.58 15.77
CA VAL A 191 -6.56 9.54 14.72
C VAL A 191 -5.28 9.13 13.98
N PHE A 192 -4.27 8.65 14.71
CA PHE A 192 -2.97 8.35 14.12
C PHE A 192 -2.98 7.11 13.21
N ASP A 193 -3.69 6.06 13.60
CA ASP A 193 -3.76 4.80 12.85
C ASP A 193 -4.15 4.91 11.37
N PRO A 194 -5.22 5.65 11.01
CA PRO A 194 -5.59 5.82 9.61
C PRO A 194 -4.69 6.81 8.87
N LEU A 195 -4.04 7.76 9.56
CA LEU A 195 -3.21 8.81 8.95
C LEU A 195 -1.76 8.39 8.67
N MET A 196 -1.17 7.48 9.46
CA MET A 196 0.21 7.03 9.20
C MET A 196 0.32 6.26 7.87
N ARG A 197 -0.75 5.58 7.48
CA ARG A 197 -0.82 4.73 6.28
C ARG A 197 -0.61 5.52 4.99
N PRO A 198 -1.37 6.60 4.72
CA PRO A 198 -1.12 7.44 3.56
C PRO A 198 0.25 8.10 3.60
N ALA A 199 0.72 8.54 4.77
CA ALA A 199 2.05 9.14 4.92
C ALA A 199 3.16 8.17 4.47
N TRP A 200 3.10 6.91 4.91
CA TRP A 200 4.02 5.87 4.47
C TRP A 200 3.90 5.57 2.96
N CYS A 201 2.67 5.48 2.44
CA CYS A 201 2.42 5.17 1.04
C CYS A 201 2.88 6.27 0.09
N ILE A 202 2.86 7.55 0.50
CA ILE A 202 3.42 8.66 -0.28
C ILE A 202 4.94 8.48 -0.43
N GLY A 203 5.64 8.09 0.65
CA GLY A 203 7.06 7.77 0.61
C GLY A 203 7.36 6.62 -0.36
N LEU A 204 6.63 5.50 -0.26
CA LEU A 204 6.75 4.39 -1.20
C LEU A 204 6.44 4.79 -2.64
N SER A 205 5.45 5.66 -2.84
CA SER A 205 5.08 6.14 -4.17
C SER A 205 6.22 6.93 -4.82
N TRP A 206 6.92 7.76 -4.04
CA TRP A 206 8.12 8.45 -4.53
C TRP A 206 9.25 7.48 -4.86
N ILE A 207 9.48 6.45 -4.05
CA ILE A 207 10.48 5.41 -4.32
C ILE A 207 10.20 4.73 -5.66
N VAL A 208 8.97 4.26 -5.88
CA VAL A 208 8.57 3.62 -7.14
C VAL A 208 8.73 4.58 -8.32
N TYR A 209 8.24 5.81 -8.18
CA TYR A 209 8.29 6.84 -9.21
C TYR A 209 9.73 7.19 -9.61
N SER A 210 10.59 7.38 -8.62
CA SER A 210 12.00 7.72 -8.82
C SER A 210 12.79 6.56 -9.40
N SER A 211 12.53 5.32 -8.99
CA SER A 211 13.13 4.13 -9.60
C SER A 211 12.76 4.00 -11.08
N TYR A 212 11.49 4.22 -11.45
CA TYR A 212 11.03 4.14 -12.83
C TYR A 212 11.72 5.17 -13.74
N HIS A 213 11.85 6.42 -13.29
CA HIS A 213 12.45 7.52 -14.07
C HIS A 213 13.98 7.63 -13.91
N GLY A 214 14.64 6.66 -13.28
CA GLY A 214 16.10 6.66 -13.11
C GLY A 214 16.62 7.68 -12.08
N TYR A 215 15.75 8.25 -11.25
CA TYR A 215 16.10 9.16 -10.15
C TYR A 215 16.57 8.44 -8.87
N GLY A 216 16.59 7.10 -8.87
CA GLY A 216 17.07 6.28 -7.74
C GLY A 216 18.60 6.16 -7.61
N GLY A 217 19.38 6.74 -8.53
CA GLY A 217 20.85 6.69 -8.50
C GLY A 217 21.52 8.04 -8.77
N GLY A 218 22.76 8.21 -8.32
CA GLY A 218 23.58 9.41 -8.58
C GLY A 218 23.70 9.71 -10.08
N GLY A 219 24.01 10.96 -10.43
CA GLY A 219 23.89 11.52 -11.80
C GLY A 219 24.48 10.69 -12.97
N ASN A 220 25.41 9.77 -12.70
CA ASN A 220 25.96 8.84 -13.70
C ASN A 220 25.00 7.72 -14.13
N ALA A 221 24.04 7.30 -13.28
CA ALA A 221 23.04 6.30 -13.64
C ALA A 221 21.99 6.84 -14.63
N ARG A 222 21.69 8.16 -14.55
CA ARG A 222 20.71 8.83 -15.42
C ARG A 222 21.12 8.96 -16.88
N ARG A 223 22.41 8.90 -17.20
CA ARG A 223 22.89 8.98 -18.59
C ARG A 223 22.75 7.68 -19.37
N LYS A 224 22.38 6.56 -18.72
CA LYS A 224 22.30 5.23 -19.35
C LYS A 224 20.89 4.80 -19.76
N GLN A 225 19.83 5.51 -19.36
CA GLN A 225 18.49 5.23 -19.89
C GLN A 225 18.33 5.92 -21.25
N PRO A 226 18.14 5.18 -22.35
CA PRO A 226 17.78 5.80 -23.61
C PRO A 226 16.44 6.50 -23.41
N GLN A 227 16.37 7.78 -23.76
CA GLN A 227 15.10 8.46 -23.93
C GLN A 227 14.34 7.66 -25.00
N ASN A 228 13.27 6.96 -24.61
CA ASN A 228 12.35 6.25 -25.51
C ASN A 228 11.60 7.27 -26.40
N GLY A 229 12.33 7.91 -27.30
CA GLY A 229 11.82 8.86 -28.29
C GLY A 229 12.43 8.68 -29.67
N ASN A 230 13.37 7.75 -29.86
CA ASN A 230 14.00 7.50 -31.16
C ASN A 230 13.45 6.26 -31.91
N THR A 231 12.71 5.37 -31.27
CA THR A 231 12.23 4.14 -31.93
C THR A 231 11.07 4.38 -32.90
N ASP A 232 10.27 5.44 -32.72
CA ASP A 232 9.18 5.78 -33.64
C ASP A 232 9.64 6.61 -34.87
N ALA A 233 10.86 7.15 -34.82
CA ALA A 233 11.45 7.91 -35.92
C ALA A 233 12.23 7.03 -36.91
N GLU A 234 12.67 5.84 -36.51
CA GLU A 234 13.32 4.86 -37.39
C GLU A 234 12.29 4.04 -38.17
N MET A 235 11.15 3.67 -37.57
CA MET A 235 10.13 2.86 -38.25
C MET A 235 9.36 3.60 -39.37
N LYS A 236 9.44 4.94 -39.42
CA LYS A 236 8.90 5.76 -40.53
C LYS A 236 9.88 5.99 -41.67
N ARG A 237 11.17 5.67 -41.49
CA ARG A 237 12.19 5.87 -42.52
C ARG A 237 12.36 4.65 -43.45
N ASP A 238 11.89 3.48 -43.01
CA ASP A 238 12.00 2.21 -43.77
C ASP A 238 10.77 1.88 -44.63
N ASN A 239 9.76 2.77 -44.71
CA ASN A 239 8.56 2.59 -45.55
C ASN A 239 8.50 3.56 -46.76
N VAL A 240 9.64 4.15 -47.13
CA VAL A 240 9.77 4.92 -48.38
C VAL A 240 10.97 4.38 -49.15
N HIS A 241 10.83 3.18 -49.71
CA HIS A 241 11.52 2.73 -50.91
C HIS A 241 10.72 1.63 -51.60
#